data_AF-A0AAV0QUP0-F1
#
_entry.id   AF-A0AAV0QUP0-F1
#
_cell.length_a   1.000
_cell.length_b   1.000
_cell.length_c   1.000
_cell.angle_alpha   90.00
_cell.angle_beta   90.00
_cell.angle_gamma   90.00
#
_symmetry.space_group_name_H-M   'P 1'
#
loop_
_entity.id
_entity.type
_entity.pdbx_description
1 polymer ?
#
loop_
_entity_poly.entity_id
_entity_poly.type
_entity_poly.pdbx_seq_one_letter_code
_entity_poly.pdbx_strand_id
1 'polypeptide(L)'
;MPYVASLLQLFLSYDNDDYDKLFFKSETQPLLEKVPWLVLRSDQYFAPYLFLMPCFRAELDRMFPDDKETVFHHLGRYLFSPSNQVWGHITGFYDAYLAKADRRIGLQIRVFSLDKTPASLILSQVINCIQEESRIHEEIQVLGSSSHNMKALVDIYLLSMCDVLVTSPRSTFGYVAHGLAGLTPWILQSQDIEDEEQRVKEPACRRGVSKEPCLQFHANYYDTNPDHREPGGPVPVIMDCEDFQYGLKLVNRRV
;
A
#
# COMPACT_ATOMS: atom_id res chain seq x y z
N MET A 1 -9.17 27.15 -33.64
CA MET A 1 -8.37 26.36 -32.68
C MET A 1 -9.34 25.71 -31.71
N PRO A 2 -9.31 24.39 -31.49
CA PRO A 2 -10.19 23.78 -30.50
C PRO A 2 -9.85 24.35 -29.12
N TYR A 3 -10.89 24.69 -28.37
CA TYR A 3 -10.76 25.18 -27.01
C TYR A 3 -10.15 24.07 -26.14
N VAL A 4 -9.01 24.36 -25.51
CA VAL A 4 -8.41 23.49 -24.50
C VAL A 4 -8.68 24.12 -23.15
N ALA A 5 -9.19 23.33 -22.20
CA ALA A 5 -9.44 23.81 -20.86
C ALA A 5 -8.14 24.30 -20.20
N SER A 6 -8.21 25.41 -19.47
CA SER A 6 -7.07 25.93 -18.70
C SER A 6 -6.85 25.16 -17.39
N LEU A 7 -7.89 24.51 -16.88
CA LEU A 7 -7.87 23.72 -15.66
C LEU A 7 -8.76 22.49 -15.85
N LEU A 8 -8.28 21.34 -15.38
CA LEU A 8 -9.05 20.10 -15.30
C LEU A 8 -8.85 19.46 -13.93
N GLN A 9 -9.94 18.99 -13.34
CA GLN A 9 -9.90 18.21 -12.12
C GLN A 9 -9.93 16.72 -12.46
N LEU A 10 -8.99 15.96 -11.90
CA LEU A 10 -8.92 14.51 -12.03
C LEU A 10 -9.38 13.88 -10.71
N PHE A 11 -10.43 13.06 -10.76
CA PHE A 11 -10.96 12.36 -9.60
C PHE A 11 -10.61 10.87 -9.68
N LEU A 12 -9.51 10.49 -9.02
CA LEU A 12 -8.97 9.13 -9.00
C LEU A 12 -9.14 8.48 -7.61
N SER A 13 -10.26 8.74 -6.94
CA SER A 13 -10.65 8.08 -5.68
C SER A 13 -11.26 6.70 -5.95
N TYR A 14 -11.48 5.92 -4.88
CA TYR A 14 -12.03 4.56 -4.99
C TYR A 14 -13.44 4.49 -5.61
N ASP A 15 -14.21 5.57 -5.51
CA ASP A 15 -15.59 5.72 -5.99
C ASP A 15 -15.67 6.47 -7.33
N ASN A 16 -14.58 6.46 -8.11
CA ASN A 16 -14.52 7.06 -9.43
C ASN A 16 -15.57 6.49 -10.41
N ASP A 17 -16.01 7.33 -11.35
CA ASP A 17 -16.95 6.94 -12.40
C ASP A 17 -16.25 6.49 -13.68
N ASP A 18 -16.98 6.01 -14.67
CA ASP A 18 -16.39 5.50 -15.92
C ASP A 18 -15.66 6.57 -16.76
N TYR A 19 -15.96 7.85 -16.57
CA TYR A 19 -15.27 8.95 -17.25
C TYR A 19 -13.94 9.25 -16.57
N ASP A 20 -13.86 9.20 -15.25
CA ASP A 20 -12.60 9.35 -14.51
C ASP A 20 -11.59 8.28 -14.91
N LYS A 21 -12.07 7.05 -15.17
CA LYS A 21 -11.25 5.92 -15.63
C LYS A 21 -10.57 6.18 -16.99
N LEU A 22 -11.05 7.15 -17.77
CA LEU A 22 -10.41 7.56 -19.01
C LEU A 22 -8.99 8.08 -18.78
N PHE A 23 -8.63 8.54 -17.57
CA PHE A 23 -7.25 8.85 -17.21
C PHE A 23 -6.32 7.66 -17.48
N PHE A 24 -6.77 6.44 -17.25
CA PHE A 24 -5.93 5.25 -17.38
C PHE A 24 -5.78 4.70 -18.80
N LYS A 25 -6.26 5.43 -19.81
CA LYS A 25 -6.16 5.08 -21.22
C LYS A 25 -5.02 5.86 -21.89
N SER A 26 -4.20 5.20 -22.70
CA SER A 26 -3.07 5.89 -23.36
C SER A 26 -3.52 6.93 -24.39
N GLU A 27 -4.70 6.76 -24.98
CA GLU A 27 -5.21 7.67 -26.02
C GLU A 27 -5.64 9.03 -25.47
N THR A 28 -5.92 9.13 -24.16
CA THR A 28 -6.43 10.34 -23.51
C THR A 28 -5.31 11.21 -22.95
N GLN A 29 -4.15 10.63 -22.64
CA GLN A 29 -3.00 11.33 -22.07
C GLN A 29 -2.54 12.53 -22.91
N PRO A 30 -2.47 12.49 -24.26
CA PRO A 30 -2.11 13.66 -25.06
C PRO A 30 -3.09 14.84 -24.97
N LEU A 31 -4.33 14.60 -24.52
CA LEU A 31 -5.28 15.69 -24.24
C LEU A 31 -4.99 16.33 -22.87
N LEU A 32 -4.66 15.51 -21.88
CA LEU A 32 -4.30 15.97 -20.53
C LEU A 32 -3.01 16.80 -20.54
N GLU A 33 -2.03 16.41 -21.36
CA GLU A 33 -0.76 17.15 -21.53
C GLU A 33 -0.94 18.60 -22.03
N LYS A 34 -2.07 18.89 -22.71
CA LYS A 34 -2.36 20.25 -23.21
C LYS A 34 -2.99 21.14 -22.14
N VAL A 35 -3.49 20.55 -21.05
CA VAL A 35 -4.12 21.29 -19.95
C VAL A 35 -3.03 21.76 -19.00
N PRO A 36 -2.85 23.08 -18.78
CA PRO A 36 -1.74 23.58 -17.97
C PRO A 36 -1.92 23.33 -16.46
N TRP A 37 -3.15 23.18 -15.97
CA TRP A 37 -3.43 22.93 -14.56
C TRP A 37 -4.27 21.66 -14.37
N LEU A 38 -3.66 20.64 -13.79
CA LEU A 38 -4.33 19.42 -13.36
C LEU A 38 -4.49 19.44 -11.83
N VAL A 39 -5.72 19.36 -11.34
CA VAL A 39 -6.03 19.25 -9.91
C VAL A 39 -6.40 17.81 -9.61
N LEU A 40 -5.51 17.07 -8.95
CA LEU A 40 -5.72 15.67 -8.63
C LEU A 40 -6.34 15.49 -7.24
N ARG A 41 -7.42 14.70 -7.17
CA ARG A 41 -7.97 14.15 -5.93
C ARG A 41 -7.93 12.63 -6.00
N SER A 42 -7.27 11.98 -5.05
CA SER A 42 -7.16 10.52 -4.99
C SER A 42 -6.91 10.05 -3.56
N ASP A 43 -7.33 8.83 -3.27
CA ASP A 43 -7.02 8.05 -2.07
C ASP A 43 -6.36 6.69 -2.41
N GLN A 44 -5.94 6.51 -3.67
CA GLN A 44 -5.40 5.26 -4.19
C GLN A 44 -3.90 5.34 -4.49
N TYR A 45 -3.18 4.23 -4.29
CA TYR A 45 -1.82 4.05 -4.79
C TYR A 45 -1.86 3.55 -6.24
N PHE A 46 -2.13 4.43 -7.21
CA PHE A 46 -2.35 4.05 -8.61
C PHE A 46 -1.07 3.81 -9.44
N ALA A 47 0.11 3.82 -8.81
CA ALA A 47 1.38 3.60 -9.52
C ALA A 47 1.43 2.27 -10.30
N PRO A 48 0.93 1.11 -9.78
CA PRO A 48 0.90 -0.13 -10.55
C PRO A 48 0.17 0.01 -11.89
N TYR A 49 -0.90 0.83 -11.94
CA TYR A 49 -1.63 1.05 -13.18
C TYR A 49 -0.82 1.83 -14.21
N LEU A 50 0.02 2.78 -13.79
CA LEU A 50 0.89 3.52 -14.72
C LEU A 50 1.89 2.58 -15.43
N PHE A 51 2.31 1.49 -14.79
CA PHE A 51 3.15 0.46 -15.40
C PHE A 51 2.41 -0.43 -16.42
N LEU A 52 1.08 -0.39 -16.44
CA LEU A 52 0.26 -1.03 -17.47
C LEU A 52 0.07 -0.14 -18.70
N MET A 53 0.30 1.17 -18.58
CA MET A 53 0.07 2.12 -19.66
C MET A 53 1.28 2.19 -20.60
N PRO A 54 1.14 1.81 -21.89
CA PRO A 54 2.25 1.85 -22.84
C PRO A 54 2.96 3.21 -22.94
N CYS A 55 2.20 4.32 -22.82
CA CYS A 55 2.75 5.68 -22.90
C CYS A 55 3.72 6.03 -21.75
N PHE A 56 3.55 5.43 -20.57
CA PHE A 56 4.42 5.67 -19.41
C PHE A 56 5.45 4.58 -19.18
N ARG A 57 5.16 3.36 -19.67
CA ARG A 57 5.97 2.17 -19.42
C ARG A 57 7.45 2.36 -19.70
N ALA A 58 7.80 2.91 -20.86
CA ALA A 58 9.20 3.04 -21.28
C ALA A 58 10.02 3.92 -20.33
N GLU A 59 9.42 4.99 -19.79
CA GLU A 59 10.10 5.90 -18.88
C GLU A 59 10.15 5.35 -17.46
N LEU A 60 9.05 4.78 -16.97
CA LEU A 60 9.03 4.05 -15.69
C LEU A 60 10.03 2.90 -15.68
N ASP A 61 10.25 2.26 -16.84
CA ASP A 61 11.24 1.20 -16.94
C ASP A 61 12.68 1.69 -16.80
N ARG A 62 12.97 2.93 -17.21
CA ARG A 62 14.27 3.58 -17.04
C ARG A 62 14.47 4.13 -15.64
N MET A 63 13.41 4.69 -15.03
CA MET A 63 13.47 5.25 -13.69
C MET A 63 13.68 4.18 -12.62
N PHE A 64 13.13 2.99 -12.82
CA PHE A 64 13.22 1.86 -11.88
C PHE A 64 13.82 0.63 -12.57
N PRO A 65 15.09 0.65 -12.98
CA PRO A 65 15.66 -0.36 -13.88
C PRO A 65 15.88 -1.72 -13.20
N ASP A 66 16.36 -1.72 -11.95
CA ASP A 66 16.82 -2.92 -11.24
C ASP A 66 15.68 -3.64 -10.49
N ASP A 67 14.72 -2.87 -9.98
CA ASP A 67 13.69 -3.42 -9.10
C ASP A 67 12.36 -2.64 -9.18
N LYS A 68 11.34 -3.26 -9.76
CA LYS A 68 10.00 -2.66 -9.87
C LYS A 68 9.24 -2.65 -8.55
N GLU A 69 9.66 -3.42 -7.56
CA GLU A 69 9.06 -3.35 -6.22
C GLU A 69 9.68 -2.25 -5.33
N THR A 70 10.33 -1.23 -5.90
CA THR A 70 10.96 -0.13 -5.13
C THR A 70 10.38 1.25 -5.41
N VAL A 71 9.30 1.35 -6.18
CA VAL A 71 8.71 2.64 -6.59
C VAL A 71 8.34 3.46 -5.37
N PHE A 72 7.54 2.91 -4.46
CA PHE A 72 7.19 3.60 -3.23
C PHE A 72 8.38 3.71 -2.27
N HIS A 73 9.26 2.71 -2.22
CA HIS A 73 10.43 2.77 -1.35
C HIS A 73 11.33 3.98 -1.66
N HIS A 74 11.63 4.21 -2.94
CA HIS A 74 12.46 5.34 -3.35
C HIS A 74 11.71 6.67 -3.27
N LEU A 75 10.51 6.76 -3.85
CA LEU A 75 9.77 8.02 -3.87
C LEU A 75 9.28 8.43 -2.49
N GLY A 76 8.84 7.47 -1.67
CA GLY A 76 8.39 7.72 -0.31
C GLY A 76 9.50 8.30 0.56
N ARG A 77 10.71 7.73 0.49
CA ARG A 77 11.87 8.26 1.24
C ARG A 77 12.37 9.60 0.73
N TYR A 78 12.19 9.88 -0.56
CA TYR A 78 12.53 11.17 -1.15
C TYR A 78 11.54 12.27 -0.75
N LEU A 79 10.24 11.98 -0.81
CA LEU A 79 9.17 12.96 -0.59
C LEU A 79 8.85 13.18 0.89
N PHE A 80 8.86 12.12 1.69
CA PHE A 80 8.43 12.18 3.07
C PHE A 80 9.65 12.30 3.99
N SER A 81 9.86 13.50 4.50
CA SER A 81 10.78 13.77 5.59
C SER A 81 10.00 14.34 6.78
N PRO A 82 10.04 13.71 7.96
CA PRO A 82 9.30 14.20 9.11
C PRO A 82 9.84 15.55 9.57
N SER A 83 8.96 16.40 10.10
CA SER A 83 9.40 17.66 10.72
C SER A 83 10.23 17.38 11.96
N ASN A 84 11.03 18.36 12.42
CA ASN A 84 11.85 18.20 13.63
C ASN A 84 11.03 17.82 14.87
N GLN A 85 9.78 18.30 14.97
CA GLN A 85 8.89 17.94 16.07
C GLN A 85 8.55 16.44 16.04
N VAL A 86 8.12 15.93 14.88
CA VAL A 86 7.82 14.50 14.68
C VAL A 86 9.08 13.67 14.89
N TRP A 87 10.21 14.11 14.32
CA TRP A 87 11.49 13.42 14.44
C TRP A 87 11.96 13.29 15.89
N GLY A 88 11.80 14.34 16.71
CA GLY A 88 12.13 14.28 18.14
C GLY A 88 11.32 13.22 18.90
N HIS A 89 10.05 13.01 18.56
CA HIS A 89 9.23 11.93 19.13
C HIS A 89 9.71 10.55 18.67
N ILE A 90 10.02 10.41 17.38
CA ILE A 90 10.56 9.17 16.80
C ILE A 90 11.87 8.79 17.50
N THR A 91 12.85 9.69 17.53
CA THR A 91 14.17 9.40 18.13
C THR A 91 14.05 9.17 19.63
N GLY A 92 13.25 9.98 20.33
CA GLY A 92 13.05 9.82 21.77
C GLY A 92 12.46 8.46 22.15
N PHE A 93 11.48 7.97 21.39
CA PHE A 93 10.92 6.64 21.61
C PHE A 93 11.92 5.53 21.23
N TYR A 94 12.56 5.66 20.06
CA TYR A 94 13.50 4.67 19.58
C TYR A 94 14.67 4.48 20.56
N ASP A 95 15.29 5.57 21.03
CA ASP A 95 16.43 5.51 21.96
C ASP A 95 16.04 4.93 23.32
N ALA A 96 14.84 5.24 23.81
CA ALA A 96 14.34 4.77 25.10
C ALA A 96 13.97 3.28 25.10
N TYR A 97 13.39 2.77 24.01
CA TYR A 97 12.72 1.47 24.00
C TYR A 97 13.24 0.46 22.98
N LEU A 98 13.81 0.92 21.85
CA LEU A 98 14.11 0.05 20.70
C LEU A 98 15.61 -0.09 20.40
N ALA A 99 16.42 0.92 20.73
CA ALA A 99 17.81 1.01 20.31
C ALA A 99 18.70 -0.15 20.80
N LYS A 100 18.39 -0.71 21.99
CA LYS A 100 19.18 -1.79 22.60
C LYS A 100 18.79 -3.19 22.14
N ALA A 101 17.69 -3.34 21.40
CA ALA A 101 17.25 -4.65 20.94
C ALA A 101 18.15 -5.15 19.80
N ASP A 102 18.58 -6.42 19.88
CA ASP A 102 19.32 -7.09 18.81
C ASP A 102 18.47 -7.25 17.54
N ARG A 103 17.16 -7.43 17.72
CA ARG A 103 16.16 -7.52 16.66
C ARG A 103 14.86 -6.85 17.09
N ARG A 104 14.19 -6.17 16.17
CA ARG A 104 12.94 -5.44 16.36
C ARG A 104 11.87 -6.00 15.45
N ILE A 105 10.73 -6.36 16.04
CA ILE A 105 9.56 -6.85 15.32
C ILE A 105 8.48 -5.78 15.46
N GLY A 106 8.08 -5.19 14.34
CA GLY A 106 6.99 -4.21 14.29
C GLY A 106 5.67 -4.91 14.00
N LEU A 107 4.67 -4.68 14.85
CA LEU A 107 3.33 -5.22 14.71
C LEU A 107 2.35 -4.09 14.41
N GLN A 108 1.87 -4.04 13.18
CA GLN A 108 0.87 -3.09 12.74
C GLN A 108 -0.48 -3.81 12.69
N ILE A 109 -1.36 -3.50 13.65
CA ILE A 109 -2.66 -4.13 13.79
C ILE A 109 -3.77 -3.14 13.43
N ARG A 110 -4.60 -3.50 12.45
CA ARG A 110 -5.81 -2.77 12.06
C ARG A 110 -6.97 -3.75 11.90
N VAL A 111 -8.02 -3.50 12.66
CA VAL A 111 -9.29 -4.24 12.56
C VAL A 111 -10.34 -3.34 11.91
N PHE A 112 -10.94 -3.79 10.80
CA PHE A 112 -11.93 -3.00 10.06
C PHE A 112 -13.36 -3.16 10.60
N SER A 113 -13.70 -4.35 11.11
CA SER A 113 -15.01 -4.64 11.71
C SER A 113 -14.85 -5.02 13.19
N LEU A 114 -14.58 -4.01 14.03
CA LEU A 114 -14.37 -4.19 15.47
C LEU A 114 -15.58 -4.82 16.18
N ASP A 115 -16.79 -4.56 15.68
CA ASP A 115 -18.05 -5.11 16.17
C ASP A 115 -18.20 -6.62 15.89
N LYS A 116 -17.55 -7.12 14.83
CA LYS A 116 -17.64 -8.52 14.38
C LYS A 116 -16.40 -9.35 14.70
N THR A 117 -15.33 -8.72 15.17
CA THR A 117 -14.03 -9.37 15.32
C THR A 117 -13.64 -9.48 16.80
N PRO A 118 -13.70 -10.68 17.41
CA PRO A 118 -13.28 -10.86 18.79
C PRO A 118 -11.79 -10.56 18.98
N ALA A 119 -11.43 -9.87 20.06
CA ALA A 119 -10.03 -9.57 20.38
C ALA A 119 -9.17 -10.84 20.55
N SER A 120 -9.77 -11.93 21.03
CA SER A 120 -9.11 -13.24 21.16
C SER A 120 -8.66 -13.81 19.81
N LEU A 121 -9.43 -13.58 18.75
CA LEU A 121 -9.07 -14.01 17.40
C LEU A 121 -7.81 -13.28 16.91
N ILE A 122 -7.78 -11.96 17.03
CA ILE A 122 -6.62 -11.13 16.66
C ILE A 122 -5.38 -11.57 17.43
N LEU A 123 -5.49 -11.72 18.75
CA LEU A 123 -4.38 -12.12 19.59
C LEU A 123 -3.85 -13.50 19.18
N SER A 124 -4.74 -14.46 18.94
CA SER A 124 -4.35 -15.81 18.51
C SER A 124 -3.63 -15.81 17.16
N GLN A 125 -4.08 -15.00 16.19
CA GLN A 125 -3.43 -14.90 14.89
C GLN A 125 -2.07 -14.22 14.98
N VAL A 126 -1.95 -13.16 15.79
CA VAL A 126 -0.68 -12.48 16.02
C VAL A 126 0.32 -13.44 16.66
N ILE A 127 -0.07 -14.17 17.70
CA ILE A 127 0.77 -15.18 18.36
C ILE A 127 1.15 -16.29 17.37
N ASN A 128 0.18 -16.83 16.63
CA ASN A 128 0.42 -17.90 15.66
C ASN A 128 1.29 -17.45 14.47
N CYS A 129 1.27 -16.16 14.13
CA CYS A 129 2.11 -15.60 13.09
C CYS A 129 3.56 -15.41 13.54
N ILE A 130 3.76 -14.90 14.76
CA ILE A 130 5.10 -14.54 15.26
C ILE A 130 5.80 -15.78 15.85
N GLN A 131 5.05 -16.79 16.27
CA GLN A 131 5.49 -17.99 17.00
C GLN A 131 6.31 -17.74 18.29
N GLU A 132 6.68 -16.49 18.58
CA GLU A 132 7.31 -16.05 19.82
C GLU A 132 6.65 -14.78 20.38
N GLU A 133 6.53 -14.73 21.71
CA GLU A 133 5.80 -13.70 22.45
C GLU A 133 6.35 -12.29 22.19
N SER A 134 5.48 -11.35 21.86
CA SER A 134 5.79 -9.92 21.87
C SER A 134 4.60 -9.10 22.36
N ARG A 135 4.91 -7.98 23.01
CA ARG A 135 3.95 -7.11 23.71
C ARG A 135 3.25 -6.20 22.69
N ILE A 136 1.93 -6.14 22.77
CA ILE A 136 1.07 -5.32 21.92
C ILE A 136 0.69 -4.00 22.64
N HIS A 137 0.64 -2.90 21.88
CA HIS A 137 0.06 -1.62 22.31
C HIS A 137 -1.08 -1.26 21.35
N GLU A 138 -2.20 -0.78 21.89
CA GLU A 138 -3.43 -0.51 21.12
C GLU A 138 -3.80 0.98 21.24
N GLU A 139 -4.02 1.65 20.11
CA GLU A 139 -4.61 3.00 20.05
C GLU A 139 -5.72 3.06 18.98
N ILE A 140 -6.77 3.85 19.23
CA ILE A 140 -7.92 4.06 18.32
C ILE A 140 -7.68 5.29 17.43
N GLN A 141 -7.87 5.15 16.12
CA GLN A 141 -7.71 6.25 15.15
C GLN A 141 -8.81 7.33 15.29
N VAL A 142 -8.42 8.61 15.26
CA VAL A 142 -9.32 9.78 15.17
C VAL A 142 -8.88 10.66 14.02
N LEU A 143 -9.68 10.73 12.94
CA LEU A 143 -9.35 11.47 11.72
C LEU A 143 -9.48 12.99 11.94
N GLY A 144 -8.60 13.78 11.31
CA GLY A 144 -8.71 15.26 11.28
C GLY A 144 -8.11 15.99 12.49
N SER A 145 -7.54 15.27 13.47
CA SER A 145 -6.79 15.87 14.56
C SER A 145 -5.29 15.90 14.24
N SER A 146 -4.70 17.10 14.21
CA SER A 146 -3.27 17.28 13.97
C SER A 146 -2.39 16.51 14.96
N SER A 147 -2.84 16.35 16.21
CA SER A 147 -2.13 15.60 17.24
C SER A 147 -2.17 14.08 16.97
N HIS A 148 -3.33 13.55 16.56
CA HIS A 148 -3.45 12.14 16.20
C HIS A 148 -2.69 11.80 14.90
N ASN A 149 -2.71 12.69 13.91
CA ASN A 149 -1.94 12.52 12.68
C ASN A 149 -0.42 12.51 12.96
N MET A 150 0.04 13.36 13.89
CA MET A 150 1.44 13.37 14.31
C MET A 150 1.83 12.04 14.95
N LYS A 151 1.02 11.52 15.88
CA LYS A 151 1.25 10.20 16.50
C LYS A 151 1.28 9.08 15.45
N ALA A 152 0.30 9.06 14.56
CA ALA A 152 0.24 8.09 13.47
C ALA A 152 1.51 8.12 12.60
N LEU A 153 2.02 9.31 12.29
CA LEU A 153 3.26 9.45 11.54
C LEU A 153 4.48 8.95 12.33
N VAL A 154 4.55 9.23 13.63
CA VAL A 154 5.60 8.69 14.52
C VAL A 154 5.60 7.17 14.48
N ASP A 155 4.42 6.56 14.64
CA ASP A 155 4.25 5.10 14.66
C ASP A 155 4.64 4.46 13.32
N ILE A 156 4.24 5.05 12.19
CA ILE A 156 4.65 4.60 10.84
C ILE A 156 6.18 4.56 10.73
N TYR A 157 6.87 5.59 11.20
CA TYR A 157 8.33 5.66 11.14
C TYR A 157 9.01 4.70 12.12
N LEU A 158 8.45 4.50 13.32
CA LEU A 158 8.99 3.52 14.27
C LEU A 158 8.85 2.10 13.74
N LEU A 159 7.72 1.77 13.12
CA LEU A 159 7.53 0.50 12.42
C LEU A 159 8.54 0.36 11.27
N SER A 160 8.77 1.41 10.48
CA SER A 160 9.70 1.32 9.36
C SER A 160 11.18 1.13 9.76
N MET A 161 11.51 1.29 11.04
CA MET A 161 12.83 1.03 11.63
C MET A 161 12.96 -0.37 12.26
N CYS A 162 11.93 -1.21 12.16
CA CYS A 162 11.98 -2.59 12.61
C CYS A 162 12.65 -3.50 11.56
N ASP A 163 13.25 -4.61 12.00
CA ASP A 163 13.91 -5.57 11.11
C ASP A 163 12.90 -6.50 10.41
N VAL A 164 11.77 -6.75 11.07
CA VAL A 164 10.66 -7.56 10.58
C VAL A 164 9.35 -6.81 10.83
N LEU A 165 8.45 -6.85 9.85
CA LEU A 165 7.13 -6.25 9.95
C LEU A 165 6.02 -7.28 9.76
N VAL A 166 5.06 -7.27 10.68
CA VAL A 166 3.77 -7.93 10.55
C VAL A 166 2.71 -6.86 10.38
N THR A 167 1.89 -6.94 9.34
CA THR A 167 0.88 -5.93 9.01
C THR A 167 -0.50 -6.55 8.88
N SER A 168 -1.54 -5.76 9.17
CA SER A 168 -2.91 -6.15 8.89
C SER A 168 -3.28 -5.99 7.42
N PRO A 169 -4.13 -6.88 6.88
CA PRO A 169 -4.53 -6.84 5.48
C PRO A 169 -5.32 -5.57 5.17
N ARG A 170 -5.13 -5.01 3.97
CA ARG A 170 -5.73 -3.76 3.47
C ARG A 170 -5.34 -2.48 4.23
N SER A 171 -4.39 -2.54 5.16
CA SER A 171 -3.99 -1.35 5.92
C SER A 171 -2.97 -0.52 5.16
N THR A 172 -3.39 0.64 4.63
CA THR A 172 -2.46 1.60 3.99
C THR A 172 -1.41 2.15 4.97
N PHE A 173 -1.72 2.18 6.27
CA PHE A 173 -0.76 2.48 7.32
C PHE A 173 0.40 1.47 7.33
N GLY A 174 0.08 0.18 7.23
CA GLY A 174 1.06 -0.89 7.06
C GLY A 174 1.83 -0.75 5.75
N TYR A 175 1.16 -0.39 4.65
CA TYR A 175 1.81 -0.19 3.35
C TYR A 175 2.89 0.89 3.37
N VAL A 176 2.57 2.04 3.97
CA VAL A 176 3.55 3.13 4.10
C VAL A 176 4.72 2.67 4.96
N ALA A 177 4.48 2.01 6.10
CA ALA A 177 5.55 1.56 7.00
C ALA A 177 6.50 0.58 6.31
N HIS A 178 5.99 -0.51 5.71
CA HIS A 178 6.86 -1.50 5.06
C HIS A 178 7.50 -0.98 3.78
N GLY A 179 6.83 -0.09 3.05
CA GLY A 179 7.37 0.56 1.86
C GLY A 179 8.54 1.49 2.20
N LEU A 180 8.42 2.32 3.25
CA LEU A 180 9.52 3.14 3.75
C LEU A 180 10.70 2.28 4.25
N ALA A 181 10.41 1.17 4.93
CA ALA A 181 11.42 0.22 5.40
C ALA A 181 12.14 -0.52 4.26
N GLY A 182 11.50 -0.64 3.09
CA GLY A 182 11.97 -1.51 2.02
C GLY A 182 11.85 -2.99 2.39
N LEU A 183 10.86 -3.35 3.20
CA LEU A 183 10.63 -4.70 3.70
C LEU A 183 9.40 -5.32 3.06
N THR A 184 9.52 -6.57 2.64
CA THR A 184 8.35 -7.41 2.32
C THR A 184 7.75 -7.90 3.64
N PRO A 185 6.53 -7.47 4.03
CA PRO A 185 5.95 -7.77 5.34
C PRO A 185 5.43 -9.22 5.42
N TRP A 186 5.17 -9.68 6.64
CA TRP A 186 4.22 -10.75 6.92
C TRP A 186 2.83 -10.14 7.07
N ILE A 187 1.84 -10.69 6.38
CA ILE A 187 0.49 -10.15 6.34
C ILE A 187 -0.43 -11.09 7.10
N LEU A 188 -1.10 -10.58 8.13
CA LEU A 188 -2.08 -11.33 8.91
C LEU A 188 -3.25 -11.77 8.02
N GLN A 189 -3.85 -12.90 8.39
CA GLN A 189 -5.07 -13.37 7.77
C GLN A 189 -6.20 -12.32 7.89
N SER A 190 -7.03 -12.21 6.87
CA SER A 190 -8.19 -11.31 6.88
C SER A 190 -9.22 -11.74 7.92
N GLN A 191 -9.75 -10.75 8.65
CA GLN A 191 -10.82 -10.96 9.64
C GLN A 191 -12.20 -11.07 9.00
N ASP A 192 -12.32 -10.64 7.75
CA ASP A 192 -13.58 -10.60 6.99
C ASP A 192 -13.95 -11.97 6.40
N ILE A 193 -13.16 -13.03 6.66
CA ILE A 193 -13.49 -14.39 6.20
C ILE A 193 -14.67 -14.89 7.05
N GLU A 194 -15.88 -14.85 6.48
CA GLU A 194 -17.12 -15.28 7.16
C GLU A 194 -17.19 -16.81 7.36
N ASP A 195 -16.54 -17.58 6.48
CA ASP A 195 -16.49 -19.04 6.56
C ASP A 195 -15.42 -19.52 7.57
N GLU A 196 -15.88 -20.05 8.70
CA GLU A 196 -15.01 -20.58 9.75
C GLU A 196 -14.15 -21.76 9.28
N GLU A 197 -14.65 -22.65 8.41
CA GLU A 197 -13.85 -23.78 7.90
C GLU A 197 -12.72 -23.29 6.99
N GLN A 198 -12.99 -22.26 6.19
CA GLN A 198 -11.97 -21.65 5.33
C GLN A 198 -10.95 -20.89 6.17
N ARG A 199 -11.38 -20.23 7.25
CA ARG A 199 -10.51 -19.53 8.19
C ARG A 199 -9.50 -20.46 8.88
N VAL A 200 -9.92 -21.67 9.28
CA VAL A 200 -9.05 -22.66 9.93
C VAL A 200 -8.03 -23.27 8.97
N LYS A 201 -8.33 -23.33 7.67
CA LYS A 201 -7.45 -23.94 6.65
C LYS A 201 -6.29 -23.03 6.22
N GLU A 202 -6.43 -21.72 6.38
CA GLU A 202 -5.42 -20.76 5.97
C GLU A 202 -4.39 -20.45 7.09
N PRO A 203 -3.12 -20.17 6.74
CA PRO A 203 -2.11 -19.83 7.73
C PRO A 203 -2.43 -18.49 8.41
N ALA A 204 -2.03 -18.34 9.68
CA ALA A 204 -2.29 -17.12 10.47
C ALA A 204 -1.70 -15.86 9.82
N CYS A 205 -0.61 -15.99 9.07
CA CYS A 205 -0.09 -14.96 8.20
C CYS A 205 0.66 -15.57 7.02
N ARG A 206 0.84 -14.77 5.97
CA ARG A 206 1.63 -15.12 4.79
C ARG A 206 2.65 -14.04 4.46
N ARG A 207 3.76 -14.42 3.85
CA ARG A 207 4.72 -13.43 3.36
C ARG A 207 4.13 -12.69 2.16
N GLY A 208 4.31 -11.37 2.12
CA GLY A 208 3.99 -10.59 0.93
C GLY A 208 4.78 -11.05 -0.30
N VAL A 209 4.24 -10.83 -1.49
CA VAL A 209 4.87 -11.00 -2.80
C VAL A 209 5.92 -9.94 -3.07
N SER A 210 5.76 -8.73 -2.48
CA SER A 210 6.72 -7.63 -2.61
C SER A 210 6.57 -6.60 -1.48
N LYS A 211 7.48 -5.62 -1.44
CA LYS A 211 7.48 -4.49 -0.49
C LYS A 211 6.62 -3.30 -0.94
N GLU A 212 5.91 -3.41 -2.06
CA GLU A 212 5.07 -2.34 -2.62
C GLU A 212 3.68 -2.24 -1.97
N PRO A 213 3.08 -1.04 -1.90
CA PRO A 213 1.68 -0.88 -1.53
C PRO A 213 0.73 -1.54 -2.53
N CYS A 214 -0.42 -1.99 -2.03
CA CYS A 214 -1.50 -2.48 -2.90
C CYS A 214 -2.34 -1.31 -3.45
N LEU A 215 -2.59 -1.30 -4.75
CA LEU A 215 -3.68 -0.54 -5.37
C LEU A 215 -5.00 -1.28 -5.08
N GLN A 216 -5.79 -0.79 -4.13
CA GLN A 216 -6.98 -1.51 -3.66
C GLN A 216 -8.13 -1.40 -4.65
N PHE A 217 -8.52 -0.20 -5.03
CA PHE A 217 -9.66 0.02 -5.92
C PHE A 217 -9.16 0.54 -7.26
N HIS A 218 -9.06 -0.37 -8.22
CA HIS A 218 -8.70 -0.01 -9.57
C HIS A 218 -9.95 0.04 -10.45
N ALA A 219 -9.96 1.03 -11.35
CA ALA A 219 -10.85 1.10 -12.49
C ALA A 219 -10.81 -0.23 -13.24
N ASN A 220 -11.86 -1.06 -13.14
CA ASN A 220 -12.01 -2.38 -13.76
C ASN A 220 -10.93 -2.66 -14.82
N TYR A 221 -9.79 -3.21 -14.40
CA TYR A 221 -8.72 -3.65 -15.29
C TYR A 221 -9.29 -4.64 -16.32
N TYR A 222 -10.39 -5.28 -15.93
CA TYR A 222 -11.19 -6.20 -16.72
C TYR A 222 -12.19 -5.56 -17.69
N ASP A 223 -12.55 -4.27 -17.58
CA ASP A 223 -13.46 -3.60 -18.54
C ASP A 223 -12.69 -2.88 -19.67
N THR A 224 -11.46 -2.45 -19.43
CA THR A 224 -10.71 -1.69 -20.42
C THR A 224 -10.04 -2.57 -21.48
N ASN A 225 -10.03 -3.90 -21.30
CA ASN A 225 -9.56 -4.82 -22.34
C ASN A 225 -10.20 -6.23 -22.26
N PRO A 226 -11.22 -6.53 -23.10
CA PRO A 226 -11.79 -7.89 -23.22
C PRO A 226 -10.78 -8.94 -23.69
N ASP A 227 -9.68 -8.53 -24.34
CA ASP A 227 -8.69 -9.41 -24.97
C ASP A 227 -7.48 -9.78 -24.08
N HIS A 228 -7.40 -9.32 -22.82
CA HIS A 228 -6.36 -9.80 -21.90
C HIS A 228 -6.69 -11.11 -21.17
N ARG A 229 -7.65 -11.86 -21.72
CA ARG A 229 -7.69 -13.32 -21.59
C ARG A 229 -6.91 -14.05 -22.69
N GLU A 230 -6.03 -13.38 -23.45
CA GLU A 230 -5.04 -14.10 -24.25
C GLU A 230 -3.83 -14.58 -23.40
N PRO A 231 -3.57 -15.89 -23.33
CA PRO A 231 -2.36 -16.44 -22.73
C PRO A 231 -1.18 -16.17 -23.67
N GLY A 232 -0.53 -15.02 -23.50
CA GLY A 232 0.52 -14.57 -24.44
C GLY A 232 1.68 -13.76 -23.85
N GLY A 233 1.69 -13.51 -22.53
CA GLY A 233 2.88 -13.05 -21.82
C GLY A 233 2.56 -12.39 -20.48
N PRO A 234 3.21 -12.79 -19.37
CA PRO A 234 3.03 -12.11 -18.09
C PRO A 234 3.49 -10.65 -18.26
N VAL A 235 2.72 -9.67 -17.80
CA VAL A 235 3.33 -8.39 -17.39
C VAL A 235 4.15 -8.77 -16.16
N PRO A 236 5.48 -8.98 -16.26
CA PRO A 236 6.22 -9.77 -15.26
C PRO A 236 6.41 -9.05 -13.92
N VAL A 237 5.75 -7.90 -13.77
CA VAL A 237 6.00 -6.91 -12.75
C VAL A 237 4.73 -6.46 -12.03
N ILE A 238 3.56 -7.05 -12.35
CA ILE A 238 2.29 -6.78 -11.65
C ILE A 238 1.65 -8.12 -11.28
N MET A 239 1.17 -8.20 -10.03
CA MET A 239 0.42 -9.34 -9.51
C MET A 239 -0.77 -8.87 -8.69
N ASP A 240 -1.72 -9.78 -8.48
CA ASP A 240 -2.80 -9.57 -7.52
C ASP A 240 -2.23 -9.41 -6.10
N CYS A 241 -2.86 -8.56 -5.30
CA CYS A 241 -2.49 -8.39 -3.91
C CYS A 241 -2.84 -9.62 -3.07
N GLU A 242 -1.98 -9.89 -2.11
CA GLU A 242 -2.06 -10.95 -1.11
C GLU A 242 -3.04 -10.62 -0.01
N ASP A 243 -3.65 -9.45 0.00
CA ASP A 243 -4.53 -8.99 1.06
C ASP A 243 -5.81 -8.34 0.54
N PHE A 244 -5.95 -8.26 -0.78
CA PHE A 244 -7.17 -7.81 -1.45
C PHE A 244 -7.32 -8.47 -2.82
N GLN A 245 -8.38 -9.26 -2.99
CA GLN A 245 -8.59 -10.08 -4.19
C GLN A 245 -8.73 -9.29 -5.50
N TYR A 246 -9.06 -8.00 -5.42
CA TYR A 246 -9.16 -7.09 -6.56
C TYR A 246 -8.01 -6.07 -6.58
N GLY A 247 -6.99 -6.28 -5.76
CA GLY A 247 -5.88 -5.34 -5.65
C GLY A 247 -4.77 -5.67 -6.64
N LEU A 248 -4.06 -4.65 -7.10
CA LEU A 248 -2.85 -4.83 -7.93
C LEU A 248 -1.62 -4.30 -7.20
N LYS A 249 -0.49 -4.99 -7.35
CA LYS A 249 0.77 -4.59 -6.75
C LYS A 249 1.94 -4.86 -7.68
N LEU A 250 2.95 -4.01 -7.61
CA LEU A 250 4.19 -4.18 -8.36
C LEU A 250 5.08 -5.25 -7.71
N VAL A 251 5.65 -6.12 -8.53
CA VAL A 251 6.58 -7.17 -8.13
C VAL A 251 7.83 -7.11 -8.98
N ASN A 252 8.95 -7.65 -8.51
CA ASN A 252 10.10 -7.83 -9.38
C ASN A 252 9.90 -9.04 -10.30
N ARG A 253 10.45 -8.96 -11.51
CA ARG A 253 10.50 -10.09 -12.44
C ARG A 253 11.47 -11.12 -11.85
N ARG A 254 10.95 -12.24 -11.35
CA ARG A 254 11.80 -13.41 -11.07
C ARG A 254 12.34 -13.90 -12.41
N VAL A 255 13.63 -13.68 -12.66
CA VAL A 255 14.37 -14.33 -13.75
C VAL A 255 14.56 -15.80 -13.41
#